data_AF-A0A0L0BMJ3-F1
#
_entry.id   AF-A0A0L0BMJ3-F1
#
_cell.length_a   1.000
_cell.length_b   1.000
_cell.length_c   1.000
_cell.angle_alpha   90.00
_cell.angle_beta   90.00
_cell.angle_gamma   90.00
#
_symmetry.space_group_name_H-M   'P 1'
#
loop_
_entity.id
_entity.type
_entity.pdbx_description
1 polymer ?
#
loop_
_entity_poly.entity_id
_entity_poly.type
_entity_poly.pdbx_seq_one_letter_code
_entity_poly.pdbx_strand_id
1 'polypeptide(L)'
;QEQYMEVVNPFILKNKERMIVFLDQLSMVTDPTAPPGWNSEQNSNQNSQDTGRELATLHHICVSYLPELQELSNILSIKKLVTVTDMLTKHKLKYREMIS
;
A
#
# COMPACT_ATOMS: atom_id res chain seq x y z
N GLN A 1 33.33 -0.17 3.66
CA GLN A 1 33.54 -1.30 4.59
C GLN A 1 33.47 -0.75 6.00
N GLU A 2 32.70 -1.39 6.88
CA GLU A 2 32.51 -0.96 8.26
C GLU A 2 33.54 -1.68 9.16
N GLN A 3 34.79 -1.21 9.18
CA GLN A 3 35.91 -1.89 9.86
C GLN A 3 35.69 -2.11 11.37
N TYR A 4 35.01 -1.18 12.04
CA TYR A 4 34.67 -1.31 13.46
C TYR A 4 33.67 -2.45 13.75
N MET A 5 32.96 -2.95 12.73
CA MET A 5 32.04 -4.08 12.85
C MET A 5 32.74 -5.44 12.71
N GLU A 6 34.01 -5.49 12.31
CA GLU A 6 34.70 -6.78 12.09
C GLU A 6 34.79 -7.63 13.38
N VAL A 7 34.80 -6.97 14.54
CA VAL A 7 34.79 -7.62 15.85
C VAL A 7 33.52 -8.42 16.12
N VAL A 8 32.41 -8.16 15.40
CA VAL A 8 31.16 -8.91 15.55
C VAL A 8 31.04 -10.10 14.60
N ASN A 9 31.95 -10.25 13.63
CA ASN A 9 31.95 -11.38 12.68
C ASN A 9 31.91 -12.76 13.36
N PRO A 10 32.68 -13.01 14.44
CA PRO A 10 32.61 -14.28 15.16
C PRO A 10 31.21 -14.54 15.76
N PHE A 11 30.53 -13.50 16.25
CA PHE A 11 29.17 -13.59 16.78
C PHE A 11 28.16 -13.89 15.67
N ILE A 12 28.28 -13.21 14.52
CA ILE A 12 27.41 -13.41 13.35
C ILE A 12 27.54 -14.85 12.85
N LEU A 13 28.78 -15.33 12.67
CA LEU A 13 29.05 -16.70 12.24
C LEU A 13 28.49 -17.74 13.21
N LYS A 14 28.66 -17.52 14.53
CA LYS A 14 28.14 -18.42 15.58
C LYS A 14 26.61 -18.53 15.57
N ASN A 15 25.90 -17.46 15.23
CA ASN A 15 24.43 -17.41 15.30
C ASN A 15 23.73 -17.53 13.92
N LYS A 16 24.50 -17.67 12.84
CA LYS A 16 23.98 -17.75 11.47
C LYS A 16 22.85 -18.77 11.32
N GLU A 17 23.06 -20.00 11.78
CA GLU A 17 22.06 -21.07 11.69
C GLU A 17 20.78 -20.75 12.47
N ARG A 18 20.89 -20.08 13.63
CA ARG A 18 19.71 -19.65 14.41
C ARG A 18 18.90 -18.60 13.66
N MET A 19 19.59 -17.67 12.98
CA MET A 19 18.92 -16.67 12.15
C MET A 19 18.21 -17.32 10.95
N ILE A 20 18.83 -18.32 10.33
CA ILE A 20 18.22 -19.07 9.22
C ILE A 20 16.95 -19.78 9.69
N VAL A 21 17.02 -20.55 10.78
CA VAL A 21 15.84 -21.24 11.34
C VAL A 21 14.75 -20.25 11.76
N PHE A 22 15.14 -19.11 12.34
CA PHE A 22 14.19 -18.06 12.71
C PHE A 22 13.45 -17.51 11.49
N LEU A 23 14.17 -17.20 10.40
CA LEU A 23 13.57 -16.70 9.16
C LEU A 23 12.69 -17.77 8.49
N ASP A 24 13.12 -19.03 8.50
CA ASP A 24 12.35 -20.16 8.01
C ASP A 24 11.01 -20.24 8.76
N GLN A 25 11.05 -20.30 10.09
CA GLN A 25 9.86 -20.30 10.95
C GLN A 25 8.96 -19.07 10.75
N LEU A 26 9.55 -17.88 10.59
CA LEU A 26 8.80 -16.66 10.31
C LEU A 26 8.06 -16.73 8.96
N SER A 27 8.66 -17.40 7.96
CA SER A 27 8.07 -17.57 6.64
C SER A 27 7.02 -18.69 6.56
N MET A 28 6.95 -19.56 7.56
CA MET A 28 5.98 -20.68 7.64
C MET A 28 4.54 -20.23 7.96
N VAL A 29 4.13 -19.04 7.53
CA VAL A 29 2.73 -18.60 7.60
C VAL A 29 1.94 -19.40 6.55
N THR A 30 1.35 -20.52 6.99
CA THR A 30 0.61 -21.46 6.14
C THR A 30 -0.79 -21.01 5.80
N ASP A 31 -1.33 -20.03 6.54
CA ASP A 31 -2.66 -19.49 6.31
C ASP A 31 -2.56 -18.03 5.84
N PRO A 32 -3.00 -17.71 4.60
CA PRO A 32 -3.13 -16.33 4.16
C PRO A 32 -4.28 -15.60 4.86
N THR A 33 -5.07 -16.27 5.73
CA THR A 33 -5.90 -15.54 6.68
C THR A 33 -4.99 -14.68 7.53
N ALA A 34 -5.23 -13.39 7.40
CA ALA A 34 -4.42 -12.40 8.02
C ALA A 34 -4.33 -12.69 9.55
N PRO A 35 -3.16 -12.48 10.18
CA PRO A 35 -2.97 -12.80 11.59
C PRO A 35 -4.14 -12.23 12.42
N PRO A 36 -4.63 -12.93 13.46
CA PRO A 36 -5.77 -12.48 14.25
C PRO A 36 -5.49 -11.06 14.80
N GLY A 37 -6.08 -10.05 14.15
CA GLY A 37 -5.77 -8.62 14.32
C GLY A 37 -5.59 -7.84 13.00
N TRP A 38 -5.29 -8.50 11.88
CA TRP A 38 -5.19 -7.89 10.54
C TRP A 38 -6.47 -8.08 9.72
N ASN A 39 -7.27 -9.11 10.02
CA ASN A 39 -8.67 -9.12 9.63
C ASN A 39 -9.30 -7.80 10.11
N SER A 40 -9.93 -7.08 9.17
CA SER A 40 -10.44 -5.71 9.19
C SER A 40 -11.20 -5.21 10.45
N GLU A 41 -11.33 -6.04 11.47
CA GLU A 41 -12.11 -5.82 12.69
C GLU A 41 -11.31 -5.17 13.83
N GLN A 42 -9.97 -5.14 13.77
CA GLN A 42 -9.18 -4.29 14.69
C GLN A 42 -8.97 -2.89 14.12
N ASN A 43 -9.09 -2.73 12.80
CA ASN A 43 -9.04 -1.44 12.11
C ASN A 43 -10.44 -0.81 11.88
N SER A 44 -11.52 -1.52 12.19
CA SER A 44 -12.88 -0.99 12.06
C SER A 44 -13.19 0.11 13.07
N ASN A 45 -12.42 0.22 14.17
CA ASN A 45 -12.58 1.27 15.18
C ASN A 45 -11.64 2.48 15.01
N GLN A 46 -10.64 2.42 14.12
CA GLN A 46 -9.70 3.55 13.89
C GLN A 46 -9.79 4.17 12.49
N ASN A 47 -10.19 3.45 11.44
CA ASN A 47 -10.00 3.95 10.06
C ASN A 47 -11.21 4.57 9.34
N SER A 48 -12.42 4.55 9.89
CA SER A 48 -13.57 5.10 9.16
C SER A 48 -13.46 6.61 8.89
N GLN A 49 -12.72 7.36 9.71
CA GLN A 49 -12.47 8.79 9.50
C GLN A 49 -11.38 9.08 8.46
N ASP A 50 -10.44 8.15 8.21
CA ASP A 50 -9.32 8.36 7.29
C ASP A 50 -9.56 7.80 5.89
N THR A 51 -10.52 6.88 5.70
CA THR A 51 -10.83 6.31 4.37
C THR A 51 -11.10 7.39 3.32
N GLY A 52 -11.84 8.44 3.67
CA GLY A 52 -12.11 9.55 2.75
C GLY A 52 -10.85 10.32 2.34
N ARG A 53 -9.91 10.50 3.26
CA ARG A 53 -8.61 11.14 3.02
C ARG A 53 -7.71 10.25 2.18
N GLU A 54 -7.64 8.96 2.48
CA GLU A 54 -6.86 7.98 1.71
C GLU A 54 -7.37 7.88 0.26
N LEU A 55 -8.70 7.83 0.07
CA LEU A 55 -9.31 7.85 -1.26
C LEU A 55 -9.02 9.14 -2.02
N ALA A 56 -8.97 10.29 -1.35
CA ALA A 56 -8.56 11.55 -1.97
C ALA A 56 -7.09 11.53 -2.42
N THR A 57 -6.20 10.94 -1.61
CA THR A 57 -4.79 10.73 -1.99
C THR A 57 -4.68 9.80 -3.20
N LEU A 58 -5.41 8.69 -3.22
CA LEU A 58 -5.44 7.78 -4.36
C LEU A 58 -6.00 8.45 -5.62
N HIS A 59 -7.07 9.25 -5.50
CA HIS A 59 -7.61 10.04 -6.62
C HIS A 59 -6.56 11.02 -7.17
N HIS A 60 -5.81 11.70 -6.30
CA HIS A 60 -4.75 12.61 -6.73
C HIS A 60 -3.64 11.89 -7.51
N ILE A 61 -3.25 10.69 -7.08
CA ILE A 61 -2.31 9.83 -7.83
C ILE A 61 -2.91 9.48 -9.19
N CYS A 62 -4.17 9.04 -9.25
CA CYS A 62 -4.82 8.69 -10.51
C CYS A 62 -4.93 9.86 -11.49
N VAL A 63 -5.19 11.08 -11.00
CA VAL A 63 -5.20 12.29 -11.84
C VAL A 63 -3.80 12.62 -12.36
N SER A 64 -2.77 12.46 -11.52
CA SER A 64 -1.38 12.77 -11.90
C SER A 64 -0.87 11.86 -13.01
N TYR A 65 -1.30 10.60 -13.02
CA TYR A 65 -0.93 9.58 -14.02
C TYR A 65 -2.08 9.24 -14.98
N LEU A 66 -3.02 10.17 -15.17
CA LEU A 66 -4.20 9.93 -16.01
C LEU A 66 -3.83 9.60 -17.47
N PRO A 67 -2.84 10.25 -18.12
CA PRO A 67 -2.44 9.92 -19.48
C PRO A 67 -1.98 8.46 -19.62
N GLU A 68 -1.14 7.99 -18.69
CA GLU A 68 -0.63 6.62 -18.69
C GLU A 68 -1.74 5.61 -18.43
N LEU A 69 -2.68 5.94 -17.53
CA LEU A 69 -3.86 5.11 -17.26
C LEU A 69 -4.79 5.04 -18.49
N GLN A 70 -4.88 6.10 -19.29
CA GLN A 70 -5.65 6.11 -20.55
C GLN A 70 -5.00 5.22 -21.62
N GLU A 71 -3.67 5.21 -21.72
CA GLU A 71 -2.95 4.30 -22.62
C GLU A 71 -3.18 2.82 -22.25
N LEU A 72 -3.31 2.53 -20.96
CA LEU A 72 -3.60 1.20 -20.42
C LEU A 72 -5.11 0.83 -20.42
N SER A 73 -5.99 1.71 -20.92
CA SER A 73 -7.45 1.53 -20.87
C SER A 73 -8.01 0.36 -21.71
N ASN A 74 -7.14 -0.38 -22.41
CA ASN A 74 -7.47 -1.67 -22.99
C ASN A 74 -7.89 -2.70 -21.91
N ILE A 75 -7.44 -2.52 -20.66
CA ILE A 75 -7.86 -3.34 -19.52
C ILE A 75 -9.15 -2.75 -18.93
N LEU A 76 -10.21 -3.56 -18.83
CA LEU A 76 -11.54 -3.10 -18.39
C LEU A 76 -11.54 -2.45 -17.00
N SER A 77 -10.77 -2.98 -16.06
CA SER A 77 -10.64 -2.40 -14.71
C SER A 77 -9.99 -1.02 -14.74
N ILE A 78 -8.97 -0.82 -15.57
CA ILE A 78 -8.29 0.47 -15.75
C ILE A 78 -9.23 1.45 -16.46
N LYS A 79 -9.98 1.01 -17.47
CA LYS A 79 -11.01 1.86 -18.11
C LYS A 79 -12.05 2.37 -17.10
N LYS A 80 -12.51 1.51 -16.19
CA LYS A 80 -13.40 1.91 -15.08
C LYS A 80 -12.71 2.92 -14.16
N LEU A 81 -11.45 2.69 -13.79
CA LEU A 81 -10.68 3.60 -12.94
C LEU A 81 -10.52 4.99 -13.58
N VAL A 82 -10.15 5.07 -14.86
CA VAL A 82 -10.07 6.32 -15.63
C VAL A 82 -11.43 7.03 -15.62
N THR A 83 -12.52 6.30 -15.87
CA THR A 83 -13.88 6.86 -15.89
C THR A 83 -14.26 7.47 -14.54
N VAL A 84 -13.98 6.76 -13.44
CA VAL A 84 -14.26 7.24 -12.07
C VAL A 84 -13.38 8.45 -11.73
N THR A 85 -12.10 8.42 -12.13
CA THR A 85 -11.15 9.52 -11.91
C THR A 85 -11.62 10.80 -12.60
N ASP A 86 -12.07 10.70 -13.86
CA ASP A 86 -12.64 11.80 -14.63
C ASP A 86 -13.93 12.32 -14.00
N MET A 87 -14.84 11.42 -13.61
CA MET A 87 -16.11 11.77 -12.98
C MET A 87 -15.89 12.56 -11.68
N LEU A 88 -15.00 12.08 -10.81
CA LEU A 88 -14.69 12.74 -9.53
C LEU A 88 -14.01 14.09 -9.73
N THR A 89 -13.12 14.21 -10.73
CA THR A 89 -12.46 15.48 -11.08
C THR A 89 -13.48 16.51 -11.55
N LYS A 90 -14.39 16.13 -12.45
CA LYS A 90 -15.48 17.00 -12.93
C LYS A 90 -16.42 17.39 -11.79
N HIS A 91 -16.78 16.46 -10.92
CA HIS A 91 -17.62 16.72 -9.75
C HIS A 91 -16.97 17.74 -8.80
N LYS A 92 -15.68 17.59 -8.50
CA LYS A 92 -14.92 18.53 -7.66
C LYS A 92 -14.87 19.93 -8.27
N LEU A 93 -14.63 20.03 -9.58
CA LEU A 93 -14.62 21.31 -10.29
C LEU A 93 -15.97 22.00 -10.22
N LYS A 94 -17.06 21.29 -10.56
CA LYS A 94 -18.43 21.81 -10.50
C LYS A 94 -18.79 22.29 -9.10
N TYR A 95 -18.46 21.51 -8.07
CA TYR A 95 -18.71 21.91 -6.68
C TYR A 95 -17.95 23.19 -6.32
N ARG A 96 -16.67 23.30 -6.73
CA ARG A 96 -15.86 24.50 -6.51
C ARG A 96 -16.44 25.74 -7.18
N GLU A 97 -16.98 25.60 -8.39
CA GLU A 97 -17.66 26.68 -9.12
C GLU A 97 -18.97 27.11 -8.45
N MET A 98 -19.71 26.17 -7.85
CA MET A 98 -20.98 26.48 -7.17
C MET A 98 -20.79 27.22 -5.82
N ILE A 99 -19.62 27.10 -5.20
CA ILE A 99 -19.30 27.72 -3.90
C ILE A 99 -18.37 28.94 -4.02
N SER A 100 -17.93 29.30 -5.23
CA SER A 100 -17.16 30.52 -5.52
C SER A 100 -18.09 31.66 -5.90
#